data_AF-A0A959E702-F1
#
_entry.id   AF-A0A959E702-F1
#
_cell.length_a   1.000
_cell.length_b   1.000
_cell.length_c   1.000
_cell.angle_alpha   90.00
_cell.angle_beta   90.00
_cell.angle_gamma   90.00
#
_symmetry.space_group_name_H-M   'P 1'
#
loop_
_entity.id
_entity.type
_entity.pdbx_description
1 polymer ?
#
loop_
_entity_poly.entity_id
_entity_poly.type
_entity_poly.pdbx_seq_one_letter_code
_entity_poly.pdbx_strand_id
1 'polypeptide(L)'
;EGKVYPGMSIRVTDSAGAAVIDAPDLFTQYDAEGLDPEVAAELSGNITIGTPMVNGGEYLWEVKVWDKKGDGTINASMNFTAVE
;
A
#
# COMPACT_ATOMS: atom_id res chain seq x y z
N GLU A 1 -9.29 6.83 24.42
CA GLU A 1 -8.35 5.69 24.53
C GLU A 1 -8.85 4.58 23.60
N GLY A 2 -7.97 3.74 23.07
CA GLY A 2 -8.36 2.65 22.15
C GLY A 2 -8.37 2.98 20.65
N LYS A 3 -7.73 4.08 20.23
CA LYS A 3 -7.51 4.37 18.81
C LYS A 3 -6.36 3.53 18.24
N VAL A 4 -6.43 3.22 16.96
CA VAL A 4 -5.38 2.51 16.22
C VAL A 4 -4.70 3.43 15.23
N TYR A 5 -3.43 3.15 14.94
CA TYR A 5 -2.57 4.01 14.12
C TYR A 5 -1.93 3.19 13.01
N PRO A 6 -2.69 2.74 12.01
CA PRO A 6 -2.13 1.97 10.92
C PRO A 6 -1.29 2.88 9.99
N GLY A 7 -0.26 2.28 9.41
CA GLY A 7 0.34 2.74 8.17
C GLY A 7 0.09 1.73 7.06
N MET A 8 0.06 2.22 5.83
CA MET A 8 0.02 1.37 4.64
C MET A 8 0.94 1.95 3.57
N SER A 9 1.86 1.14 3.05
CA SER A 9 2.70 1.52 1.92
C SER A 9 2.34 0.68 0.72
N ILE A 10 2.37 1.30 -0.45
CA ILE A 10 2.23 0.62 -1.73
C ILE A 10 3.44 0.98 -2.57
N ARG A 11 4.14 -0.04 -3.07
CA ARG A 11 5.20 0.11 -4.04
C ARG A 11 4.90 -0.77 -5.25
N VAL A 12 5.04 -0.21 -6.44
CA VAL A 12 4.97 -0.98 -7.68
C VAL A 12 6.26 -0.73 -8.46
N THR A 13 6.92 -1.80 -8.88
CA THR A 13 8.16 -1.74 -9.66
C THR A 13 7.98 -2.44 -11.00
N ASP A 14 8.68 -1.95 -12.03
CA ASP A 14 8.77 -2.63 -13.32
C ASP A 14 9.82 -3.76 -13.30
N SER A 15 9.97 -4.47 -14.41
CA SER A 15 10.95 -5.55 -14.56
C SER A 15 12.42 -5.11 -14.45
N ALA A 16 12.70 -3.80 -14.58
CA ALA A 16 14.03 -3.23 -14.34
C ALA A 16 14.25 -2.86 -12.86
N GLY A 17 13.23 -3.03 -12.01
CA GLY A 17 13.24 -2.65 -10.61
C GLY A 17 13.00 -1.16 -10.36
N ALA A 18 12.66 -0.39 -11.40
CA ALA A 18 12.32 1.02 -11.25
C ALA A 18 10.92 1.16 -10.66
N ALA A 19 10.77 2.00 -9.64
CA ALA A 19 9.48 2.26 -9.02
C ALA A 19 8.60 3.09 -9.95
N VAL A 20 7.44 2.55 -10.32
CA VAL A 20 6.37 3.26 -11.04
C VAL A 20 5.34 3.85 -10.09
N ILE A 21 5.17 3.25 -8.91
CA ILE A 21 4.42 3.79 -7.78
C ILE A 21 5.29 3.63 -6.53
N ASP A 22 5.42 4.70 -5.75
CA ASP A 22 6.08 4.69 -4.44
C ASP A 22 5.29 5.57 -3.46
N ALA A 23 4.39 4.93 -2.72
CA ALA A 23 3.56 5.55 -1.70
C ALA A 23 4.02 5.01 -0.32
N PRO A 24 4.87 5.75 0.41
CA PRO A 24 5.50 5.23 1.62
C PRO A 24 4.54 5.13 2.82
N ASP A 25 3.49 5.96 2.86
CA ASP A 25 2.46 5.91 3.89
C ASP A 25 1.17 6.61 3.43
N LEU A 26 0.13 5.83 3.18
CA LEU A 26 -1.19 6.28 2.72
C LEU A 26 -2.10 6.78 3.86
N PHE A 27 -1.72 6.56 5.12
CA PHE A 27 -2.57 6.83 6.29
C PHE A 27 -2.00 7.91 7.22
N THR A 28 -1.13 8.77 6.70
CA THR A 28 -0.56 9.91 7.44
C THR A 28 -1.63 10.88 7.97
N GLN A 29 -2.78 10.99 7.30
CA GLN A 29 -3.90 11.82 7.77
C GLN A 29 -4.47 11.38 9.13
N TYR A 30 -4.20 10.14 9.56
CA TYR A 30 -4.66 9.59 10.85
C TYR A 30 -3.57 9.61 11.93
N ASP A 31 -2.40 10.21 11.69
CA ASP A 31 -1.28 10.20 12.65
C ASP A 31 -1.62 10.92 13.96
N ALA A 32 -2.42 11.99 13.88
CA ALA A 32 -2.80 12.80 15.03
C ALA A 32 -3.96 12.18 15.83
N GLU A 33 -5.05 11.83 15.14
CA GLU A 33 -6.31 11.43 15.79
C GLU A 33 -6.50 9.90 15.89
N GLY A 34 -5.79 9.13 15.06
CA GLY A 34 -5.98 7.70 14.90
C GLY A 34 -7.34 7.33 14.30
N LEU A 35 -7.58 6.03 14.18
CA LEU A 35 -8.83 5.44 13.73
C LEU A 35 -9.53 4.69 14.86
N ASP A 36 -10.85 4.57 14.76
CA ASP A 36 -11.58 3.62 15.59
C ASP A 36 -11.30 2.17 15.14
N PRO A 37 -11.15 1.21 16.06
CA PRO A 37 -10.81 -0.18 15.73
C PRO A 37 -11.79 -0.83 14.74
N GLU A 38 -13.08 -0.49 14.82
CA GLU A 38 -14.11 -0.99 13.91
C GLU A 38 -13.90 -0.53 12.47
N VAL A 39 -13.41 0.70 12.28
CA VAL A 39 -13.09 1.25 10.96
C VAL A 39 -11.80 0.61 10.41
N ALA A 40 -10.83 0.38 11.28
CA ALA A 40 -9.54 -0.21 10.90
C ALA A 40 -9.57 -1.75 10.80
N ALA A 41 -10.72 -2.38 11.04
CA ALA A 41 -10.88 -3.83 10.90
C ALA A 41 -10.67 -4.30 9.45
N GLU A 42 -10.89 -3.42 8.47
CA GLU A 42 -10.61 -3.65 7.07
C GLU A 42 -9.87 -2.43 6.48
N LEU A 43 -8.69 -2.67 5.92
CA LEU A 43 -7.90 -1.66 5.23
C LEU A 43 -7.72 -2.09 3.78
N SER A 44 -8.06 -1.21 2.84
CA SER A 44 -7.93 -1.46 1.42
C SER A 44 -6.97 -0.47 0.78
N GLY A 45 -6.19 -0.99 -0.18
CA GLY A 45 -5.33 -0.20 -1.04
C GLY A 45 -5.63 -0.56 -2.48
N ASN A 46 -5.99 0.42 -3.29
CA ASN A 46 -6.25 0.25 -4.71
C ASN A 46 -5.12 0.87 -5.54
N ILE A 47 -4.72 0.18 -6.60
CA ILE A 47 -3.87 0.74 -7.65
C ILE A 47 -4.69 0.92 -8.92
N THR A 48 -4.43 1.99 -9.65
CA THR A 48 -5.01 2.21 -10.97
C THR A 48 -3.92 1.99 -12.00
N ILE A 49 -4.17 1.11 -12.95
CA ILE A 49 -3.26 0.88 -14.09
C ILE A 49 -3.46 2.05 -15.06
N GLY A 50 -2.35 2.71 -15.40
CA GLY A 50 -2.27 3.84 -16.32
C GLY A 50 -0.82 4.29 -16.46
N THR A 51 -0.56 5.35 -17.22
CA THR A 51 0.80 5.89 -17.41
C THR A 51 1.50 6.09 -16.05
N PRO A 52 2.72 5.55 -15.84
CA PRO A 52 3.68 5.03 -16.82
C PRO A 52 3.61 3.51 -17.08
N MET A 53 2.60 2.80 -16.58
CA MET A 53 2.43 1.38 -16.86
C MET A 53 2.04 1.16 -18.32
N VAL A 54 2.76 0.27 -19.02
CA VAL A 54 2.56 -0.03 -20.44
C VAL A 54 1.82 -1.35 -20.59
N ASN A 55 0.93 -1.44 -21.59
CA ASN A 55 0.21 -2.68 -21.90
C ASN A 55 1.19 -3.82 -22.20
N GLY A 56 0.97 -4.98 -21.57
CA GLY A 56 1.87 -6.14 -21.63
C GLY A 56 3.11 -6.04 -20.73
N GLY A 57 3.30 -4.93 -20.01
CA GLY A 57 4.38 -4.78 -19.03
C GLY A 57 4.15 -5.66 -17.80
N GLU A 58 5.24 -6.21 -17.25
CA GLU A 58 5.24 -6.98 -16.01
C GLU A 58 5.66 -6.10 -14.83
N TYR A 59 4.94 -6.23 -13.73
CA TYR A 59 5.12 -5.41 -12.54
C TYR A 59 5.04 -6.25 -11.27
N LEU A 60 5.81 -5.84 -10.26
CA LEU A 60 5.73 -6.34 -8.90
C LEU A 60 5.00 -5.30 -8.04
N TRP A 61 3.85 -5.67 -7.48
CA TRP A 61 3.12 -4.88 -6.49
C TRP A 61 3.43 -5.40 -5.09
N GLU A 62 3.93 -4.51 -4.23
CA GLU A 62 4.23 -4.75 -2.83
C GLU A 62 3.35 -3.86 -1.95
N VAL A 63 2.74 -4.46 -0.93
CA VAL A 63 1.95 -3.78 0.10
C VAL A 63 2.50 -4.14 1.46
N LYS A 64 2.66 -3.14 2.31
CA LYS A 64 2.96 -3.33 3.73
C LYS A 64 1.97 -2.53 4.56
N VAL A 65 1.34 -3.20 5.52
CA VAL A 65 0.52 -2.58 6.56
C VAL A 65 1.25 -2.75 7.89
N TRP A 66 1.33 -1.71 8.71
CA TRP A 66 1.98 -1.78 10.01
C TRP A 66 1.23 -0.98 11.08
N ASP A 67 1.41 -1.35 12.34
CA ASP A 67 1.01 -0.52 13.46
C ASP A 67 2.11 0.51 13.74
N LYS A 68 1.82 1.80 13.64
CA LYS A 68 2.78 2.88 13.91
C LYS A 68 3.18 2.99 15.38
N LYS A 69 2.38 2.43 16.29
CA LYS A 69 2.60 2.47 17.75
C LYS A 69 2.85 1.08 18.36
N GLY A 70 3.06 0.07 17.52
CA GLY A 70 3.34 -1.30 17.93
C GLY A 70 4.25 -2.00 16.93
N ASP A 71 4.40 -3.32 17.09
CA ASP A 71 5.31 -4.14 16.26
C ASP A 71 4.56 -4.95 15.17
N GLY A 72 3.23 -4.84 15.10
CA GLY A 72 2.40 -5.58 14.15
C GLY A 72 2.69 -5.15 12.71
N THR A 73 2.92 -6.12 11.82
CA THR A 73 3.15 -5.88 10.39
C THR A 73 2.55 -7.00 9.55
N ILE A 74 1.96 -6.63 8.42
CA ILE A 74 1.48 -7.53 7.37
C ILE A 74 2.16 -7.11 6.06
N ASN A 75 2.72 -8.07 5.33
CA ASN A 75 3.32 -7.82 4.02
C ASN A 75 2.66 -8.74 3.00
N ALA A 76 2.39 -8.21 1.81
CA ALA A 76 1.89 -8.97 0.67
C ALA A 76 2.58 -8.48 -0.60
N SER A 77 2.77 -9.38 -1.55
CA SER A 77 3.32 -9.06 -2.85
C SER A 77 2.69 -9.90 -3.94
N MET A 78 2.49 -9.33 -5.12
CA MET A 78 2.02 -10.05 -6.29
C MET A 78 2.65 -9.53 -7.57
N ASN A 79 2.93 -10.43 -8.49
CA ASN A 79 3.27 -10.06 -9.86
C ASN A 79 1.98 -9.92 -10.67
N PHE A 80 1.94 -8.96 -11.58
CA PHE A 80 0.85 -8.81 -12.53
C PHE A 80 1.36 -8.29 -13.88
N THR A 81 0.56 -8.54 -14.92
CA THR A 81 0.74 -7.95 -16.24
C THR A 81 -0.29 -6.85 -16.43
N ALA A 82 0.16 -5.65 -16.82
CA ALA A 82 -0.76 -4.57 -17.14
C ALA A 82 -1.53 -4.89 -18.44
N VAL A 83 -2.86 -4.82 -18.37
CA VAL A 83 -3.76 -5.00 -19.50
C VAL A 83 -4.70 -3.80 -19.53
N GLU A 84 -4.74 -3.09 -20.66
CA GLU A 84 -5.75 -2.05 -20.94
C GLU A 84 -7.09 -2.65 -21.39
#